data_AF-A0A0F6W231-F1
#
_entry.id   AF-A0A0F6W231-F1
#
_cell.length_a   1.000
_cell.length_b   1.000
_cell.length_c   1.000
_cell.angle_alpha   90.00
_cell.angle_beta   90.00
_cell.angle_gamma   90.00
#
_symmetry.space_group_name_H-M   'P 1'
#
loop_
_entity.id
_entity.type
_entity.pdbx_description
1 polymer ?
#
loop_
_entity_poly.entity_id
_entity_poly.type
_entity_poly.pdbx_seq_one_letter_code
_entity_poly.pdbx_strand_id
1 'polypeptide(L)'
;MRTTPLASLFLLAACSDPAPARDDAGTDASQLDASALADASAPDSTTGAPRSGLVSLTHTNLGSHVLFGYFGPGTIEDLRAGLLFAECTIDDERGDCIALTCPGGSETATHDAGALSASIDGVELLVAGEPGASGIYSALGTGAAFEAGDVVRFAATGADVPAFSADVIAPSAPAITLPTTISRDAPLTLTWGATTAESVQVGLVGAGTGVRCIVPAARGSVTVDPALLASEALGSNTLLNVTAFTTTEVVAGDYALDVSVSDGVSAPVTLE
;
A
#
# COMPACT_ATOMS: atom_id res chain seq x y z
N MET A 1 -26.03 20.65 -8.82
CA MET A 1 -25.57 19.62 -7.86
C MET A 1 -24.16 19.21 -8.29
N ARG A 2 -23.14 19.60 -7.53
CA ARG A 2 -21.75 19.17 -7.75
C ARG A 2 -21.57 17.90 -6.93
N THR A 3 -21.50 16.76 -7.59
CA THR A 3 -21.06 15.50 -6.97
C THR A 3 -19.59 15.67 -6.61
N THR A 4 -19.28 15.69 -5.33
CA THR A 4 -17.91 15.57 -4.82
C THR A 4 -17.35 14.25 -5.36
N PRO A 5 -16.28 14.23 -6.18
CA PRO A 5 -15.67 12.96 -6.56
C PRO A 5 -15.15 12.34 -5.26
N LEU A 6 -15.62 11.13 -4.95
CA LEU A 6 -15.04 10.27 -3.93
C LEU A 6 -13.52 10.29 -4.14
N ALA A 7 -12.79 10.73 -3.12
CA ALA A 7 -11.35 10.60 -3.08
C ALA A 7 -11.04 9.10 -3.17
N SER A 8 -10.70 8.66 -4.38
CA SER A 8 -10.26 7.30 -4.66
C SER A 8 -9.03 7.05 -3.79
N LEU A 9 -9.21 6.23 -2.76
CA LEU A 9 -8.18 5.81 -1.84
C LEU A 9 -7.26 4.86 -2.63
N PHE A 10 -6.22 5.44 -3.21
CA PHE A 10 -5.34 4.78 -4.16
C PHE A 10 -4.47 3.74 -3.47
N LEU A 11 -4.66 2.49 -3.90
CA LEU A 11 -3.83 1.32 -3.62
C LEU A 11 -3.86 0.77 -2.19
N LEU A 12 -5.07 0.57 -1.62
CA LEU A 12 -5.37 -0.55 -0.72
C LEU A 12 -6.89 -0.79 -0.56
N ALA A 13 -7.68 -0.39 -1.56
CA ALA A 13 -9.11 -0.66 -1.59
C ALA A 13 -9.39 -2.14 -1.92
N ALA A 14 -9.14 -3.01 -0.96
CA ALA A 14 -10.00 -4.14 -0.72
C ALA A 14 -10.43 -4.04 0.75
N CYS A 15 -11.68 -3.59 0.92
CA CYS A 15 -12.58 -4.13 1.94
C CYS A 15 -12.66 -3.47 3.33
N SER A 16 -12.77 -2.15 3.40
CA SER A 16 -13.45 -1.54 4.55
C SER A 16 -14.94 -1.36 4.24
N ASP A 17 -15.77 -2.32 4.65
CA ASP A 17 -17.17 -2.01 4.93
C ASP A 17 -17.23 -0.96 6.06
N PRO A 18 -18.20 -0.04 6.06
CA PRO A 18 -18.37 0.88 7.17
C PRO A 18 -18.66 0.07 8.45
N ALA A 19 -17.76 0.16 9.43
CA ALA A 19 -17.92 -0.50 10.72
C ALA A 19 -19.28 -0.14 11.35
N PRO A 20 -20.03 -1.09 11.93
CA PRO A 20 -21.22 -0.76 12.69
C PRO A 20 -20.84 0.11 13.89
N ALA A 21 -21.62 1.17 14.15
CA ALA A 21 -21.45 2.01 15.32
C ALA A 21 -21.46 1.15 16.59
N ARG A 22 -20.36 1.14 17.34
CA ARG A 22 -20.31 0.47 18.64
C ARG A 22 -20.88 1.40 19.70
N ASP A 23 -21.89 0.90 20.41
CA ASP A 23 -22.39 1.51 21.64
C ASP A 23 -21.28 1.47 22.71
N ASP A 24 -20.93 2.65 23.20
CA ASP A 24 -19.94 2.88 24.25
C ASP A 24 -20.49 2.42 25.61
N ALA A 25 -20.16 1.18 26.00
CA ALA A 25 -20.41 0.68 27.34
C ALA A 25 -19.23 1.07 28.25
N GLY A 26 -19.39 2.19 28.96
CA GLY A 26 -18.41 2.72 29.90
C GLY A 26 -17.89 1.67 30.87
N THR A 27 -16.56 1.52 30.91
CA THR A 27 -15.85 0.68 31.88
C THR A 27 -15.17 1.59 32.90
N ASP A 28 -15.51 1.37 34.17
CA ASP A 28 -15.15 2.19 35.33
C ASP A 28 -13.66 2.00 35.70
N ALA A 29 -12.91 3.11 35.79
CA ALA A 29 -11.45 3.15 35.85
C ALA A 29 -10.87 3.19 37.27
N SER A 30 -11.40 2.39 38.21
CA SER A 30 -11.00 2.49 39.63
C SER A 30 -10.36 1.25 40.27
N GLN A 31 -9.86 0.29 39.48
CA GLN A 31 -9.06 -0.82 40.03
C GLN A 31 -7.92 -1.27 39.09
N LEU A 32 -6.75 -0.63 39.21
CA LEU A 32 -5.50 -1.23 38.75
C LEU A 32 -4.45 -1.13 39.87
N ASP A 33 -4.12 -2.28 40.43
CA ASP A 33 -3.10 -2.52 41.44
C ASP A 33 -1.71 -2.37 40.79
N ALA A 34 -0.83 -1.57 41.41
CA ALA A 34 0.46 -1.14 40.87
C ALA A 34 1.58 -2.20 40.97
N SER A 35 1.22 -3.48 41.02
CA SER A 35 2.13 -4.56 41.41
C SER A 35 2.53 -5.53 40.28
N ALA A 36 2.18 -5.24 39.01
CA ALA A 36 2.43 -6.15 37.88
C ALA A 36 3.46 -5.65 36.83
N LEU A 37 4.29 -4.66 37.16
CA LEU A 37 5.35 -4.15 36.27
C LEU A 37 6.68 -4.89 36.50
N ALA A 38 6.73 -6.19 36.26
CA ALA A 38 7.98 -6.94 36.13
C ALA A 38 7.76 -8.33 35.54
N ASP A 39 7.19 -8.41 34.34
CA ASP A 39 7.46 -9.57 33.48
C ASP A 39 7.45 -9.09 32.02
N ALA A 40 8.58 -8.50 31.61
CA ALA A 40 8.87 -8.32 30.20
C ALA A 40 9.12 -9.72 29.64
N SER A 41 8.04 -10.35 29.19
CA SER A 41 8.03 -11.65 28.54
C SER A 41 9.22 -11.77 27.59
N ALA A 42 10.07 -12.76 27.86
CA ALA A 42 11.13 -13.13 26.94
C ALA A 42 10.51 -13.38 25.55
N PRO A 43 11.19 -12.98 24.45
CA PRO A 43 10.68 -13.22 23.11
C PRO A 43 10.45 -14.72 22.94
N ASP A 44 9.21 -15.08 22.63
CA ASP A 44 8.81 -16.44 22.31
C ASP A 44 9.63 -16.89 21.10
N SER A 45 10.66 -17.70 21.34
CA SER A 45 11.65 -18.14 20.35
C SER A 45 11.17 -19.36 19.54
N THR A 46 9.86 -19.55 19.46
CA THR A 46 9.22 -20.60 18.66
C THR A 46 9.37 -20.31 17.17
N THR A 47 10.58 -20.54 16.62
CA THR A 47 10.89 -20.61 15.19
C THR A 47 10.06 -19.63 14.37
N GLY A 48 10.15 -18.34 14.74
CA GLY A 48 9.21 -17.32 14.33
C GLY A 48 9.18 -17.19 12.82
N ALA A 49 7.98 -17.26 12.24
CA ALA A 49 7.79 -16.89 10.85
C ALA A 49 8.44 -15.52 10.60
N PRO A 50 9.05 -15.30 9.42
CA PRO A 50 9.62 -14.00 9.09
C PRO A 50 8.58 -12.90 9.34
N ARG A 51 9.03 -11.81 9.95
CA ARG A 51 8.22 -10.63 10.20
C ARG A 51 8.59 -9.59 9.16
N SER A 52 7.58 -9.08 8.48
CA SER A 52 7.76 -8.12 7.40
C SER A 52 6.90 -6.90 7.63
N GLY A 53 7.34 -5.77 7.10
CA GLY A 53 6.53 -4.55 7.08
C GLY A 53 6.65 -3.80 5.77
N LEU A 54 5.62 -3.02 5.48
CA LEU A 54 5.56 -2.10 4.36
C LEU A 54 5.24 -0.72 4.91
N VAL A 55 6.02 0.28 4.53
CA VAL A 55 5.66 1.69 4.71
C VAL A 55 5.74 2.37 3.37
N SER A 56 4.70 3.11 3.00
CA SER A 56 4.63 3.74 1.69
C SER A 56 4.07 5.14 1.79
N LEU A 57 4.71 6.10 1.11
CA LEU A 57 4.12 7.40 0.80
C LEU A 57 3.75 7.43 -0.67
N THR A 58 2.46 7.64 -0.96
CA THR A 58 1.95 7.74 -2.33
C THR A 58 1.45 9.14 -2.61
N HIS A 59 1.96 9.76 -3.69
CA HIS A 59 1.39 10.96 -4.26
C HIS A 59 0.38 10.59 -5.35
N THR A 60 -0.81 11.17 -5.26
CA THR A 60 -1.86 10.97 -6.28
C THR A 60 -1.85 12.11 -7.28
N ASN A 61 -2.30 11.82 -8.50
CA ASN A 61 -2.50 12.84 -9.54
C ASN A 61 -3.57 13.90 -9.18
N LEU A 62 -4.24 13.79 -8.01
CA LEU A 62 -5.16 14.78 -7.47
C LEU A 62 -4.50 15.75 -6.48
N GLY A 63 -3.18 15.65 -6.29
CA GLY A 63 -2.43 16.50 -5.35
C GLY A 63 -2.63 16.12 -3.89
N SER A 64 -3.06 14.88 -3.62
CA SER A 64 -3.14 14.34 -2.27
C SER A 64 -2.01 13.36 -1.99
N HIS A 65 -1.67 13.23 -0.72
CA HIS A 65 -0.69 12.27 -0.23
C HIS A 65 -1.37 11.24 0.65
N VAL A 66 -0.91 10.00 0.53
CA VAL A 66 -1.33 8.90 1.40
C VAL A 66 -0.08 8.31 2.04
N LEU A 67 0.00 8.35 3.36
CA LEU A 67 0.95 7.58 4.13
C LEU A 67 0.24 6.29 4.56
N PHE A 68 0.83 5.17 4.18
CA PHE A 68 0.35 3.83 4.49
C PHE A 68 1.43 3.06 5.25
N GLY A 69 1.01 2.21 6.19
CA GLY A 69 1.90 1.30 6.89
C GLY A 69 1.21 -0.01 7.28
N TYR A 70 1.95 -1.11 7.20
CA TYR A 70 1.53 -2.44 7.61
C TYR A 70 2.74 -3.19 8.21
N PHE A 71 2.54 -3.90 9.32
CA PHE A 71 3.57 -4.72 9.95
C PHE A 71 2.95 -6.03 10.43
N GLY A 72 3.40 -7.15 9.90
CA GLY A 72 2.69 -8.42 10.11
C GLY A 72 3.53 -9.64 9.75
N PRO A 73 2.92 -10.83 9.83
CA PRO A 73 3.53 -12.05 9.34
C PRO A 73 3.64 -12.02 7.82
N GLY A 74 4.70 -12.65 7.28
CA GLY A 74 4.89 -12.77 5.84
C GLY A 74 6.33 -12.53 5.42
N THR A 75 6.56 -12.57 4.12
CA THR A 75 7.85 -12.20 3.53
C THR A 75 7.75 -10.85 2.82
N ILE A 76 8.89 -10.19 2.61
CA ILE A 76 8.93 -8.98 1.78
C ILE A 76 8.43 -9.28 0.37
N GLU A 77 8.72 -10.47 -0.14
CA GLU A 77 8.25 -10.92 -1.45
C GLU A 77 6.71 -10.98 -1.53
N ASP A 78 6.04 -11.47 -0.48
CA ASP A 78 4.57 -11.49 -0.40
C ASP A 78 4.00 -10.06 -0.38
N LEU A 79 4.61 -9.17 0.42
CA LEU A 79 4.21 -7.75 0.46
C LEU A 79 4.40 -7.07 -0.89
N ARG A 80 5.53 -7.35 -1.57
CA ARG A 80 5.82 -6.85 -2.92
C ARG A 80 4.84 -7.37 -3.95
N ALA A 81 4.39 -8.62 -3.84
CA ALA A 81 3.31 -9.16 -4.65
C ALA A 81 1.95 -8.49 -4.33
N GLY A 82 1.81 -7.87 -3.16
CA GLY A 82 0.59 -7.17 -2.73
C GLY A 82 -0.31 -8.05 -1.87
N LEU A 83 0.22 -9.15 -1.36
CA LEU A 83 -0.45 -10.06 -0.43
C LEU A 83 -0.35 -9.52 1.00
N LEU A 84 -0.81 -8.28 1.19
CA LEU A 84 -0.81 -7.61 2.50
C LEU A 84 -1.78 -8.28 3.48
N PHE A 85 -2.81 -8.93 2.94
CA PHE A 85 -3.77 -9.70 3.71
C PHE A 85 -3.50 -11.18 3.46
N ALA A 86 -3.44 -11.95 4.53
CA ALA A 86 -3.24 -13.41 4.47
C ALA A 86 -4.32 -14.12 3.63
N GLU A 87 -5.45 -13.47 3.39
CA GLU A 87 -6.57 -14.00 2.61
C GLU A 87 -6.53 -13.62 1.12
N CYS A 88 -5.62 -12.72 0.71
CA CYS A 88 -5.42 -12.47 -0.71
C CYS A 88 -4.83 -13.70 -1.39
N THR A 89 -5.42 -14.13 -2.50
CA THR A 89 -4.93 -15.24 -3.32
C THR A 89 -4.44 -14.75 -4.67
N ILE A 90 -3.37 -15.37 -5.17
CA ILE A 90 -2.99 -15.25 -6.58
C ILE A 90 -3.79 -16.29 -7.36
N ASP A 91 -4.66 -15.82 -8.24
CA ASP A 91 -5.57 -16.68 -9.00
C ASP A 91 -4.96 -17.16 -10.32
N ASP A 92 -4.12 -16.32 -10.96
CA ASP A 92 -3.36 -16.64 -12.17
C ASP A 92 -2.07 -15.79 -12.21
N GLU A 93 -1.02 -16.30 -12.86
CA GLU A 93 0.26 -15.62 -13.05
C GLU A 93 0.73 -15.81 -14.50
N ARG A 94 1.01 -14.70 -15.18
CA ARG A 94 1.45 -14.67 -16.57
C ARG A 94 2.57 -13.64 -16.75
N GLY A 95 3.80 -14.13 -16.89
CA GLY A 95 4.96 -13.26 -17.06
C GLY A 95 5.17 -12.37 -15.83
N ASP A 96 5.22 -11.06 -16.02
CA ASP A 96 5.39 -10.10 -14.92
C ASP A 96 4.06 -9.68 -14.25
N CYS A 97 2.95 -10.32 -14.63
CA CYS A 97 1.60 -9.96 -14.20
C CYS A 97 0.93 -11.08 -13.41
N ILE A 98 0.21 -10.70 -12.35
CA ILE A 98 -0.61 -11.59 -11.54
C ILE A 98 -2.07 -11.10 -11.52
N ALA A 99 -3.02 -12.02 -11.47
CA ALA A 99 -4.39 -11.76 -11.06
C ALA A 99 -4.53 -12.14 -9.58
N LEU A 100 -5.19 -11.27 -8.81
CA LEU A 100 -5.37 -11.46 -7.38
C LEU A 100 -6.81 -11.18 -6.94
N THR A 101 -7.26 -11.94 -5.95
CA THR A 101 -8.53 -11.74 -5.25
C THR A 101 -8.25 -11.55 -3.77
N CYS A 102 -8.76 -10.48 -3.20
CA CYS A 102 -8.68 -10.15 -1.78
C CYS A 102 -10.11 -10.07 -1.21
N PRO A 103 -10.58 -11.12 -0.53
CA PRO A 103 -11.92 -11.11 0.03
C PRO A 103 -12.09 -9.98 1.05
N GLY A 104 -13.33 -9.49 1.11
CA GLY A 104 -13.88 -8.64 2.17
C GLY A 104 -13.32 -8.85 3.57
N GLY A 105 -12.75 -7.83 4.22
CA GLY A 105 -13.00 -7.62 5.66
C GLY A 105 -12.20 -8.47 6.64
N SER A 106 -10.98 -8.88 6.31
CA SER A 106 -10.11 -9.56 7.27
C SER A 106 -9.43 -8.55 8.20
N GLU A 107 -9.66 -8.68 9.52
CA GLU A 107 -8.76 -8.10 10.51
C GLU A 107 -7.44 -8.87 10.46
N THR A 108 -6.39 -8.25 9.91
CA THR A 108 -5.03 -8.80 9.99
C THR A 108 -4.46 -8.51 11.37
N ALA A 109 -3.88 -9.53 12.01
CA ALA A 109 -3.04 -9.32 13.18
C ALA A 109 -1.81 -8.52 12.74
N THR A 110 -1.76 -7.24 13.11
CA THR A 110 -0.62 -6.36 12.85
C THR A 110 0.05 -5.96 14.15
N HIS A 111 1.30 -5.55 14.02
CA HIS A 111 2.10 -5.04 15.11
C HIS A 111 2.15 -3.50 15.06
N ASP A 112 2.15 -2.87 16.23
CA ASP A 112 2.25 -1.43 16.36
C ASP A 112 3.72 -0.97 16.22
N ALA A 113 3.99 0.00 15.35
CA ALA A 113 5.27 0.69 15.19
C ALA A 113 5.31 2.09 15.86
N GLY A 114 4.30 2.43 16.66
CA GLY A 114 4.05 3.77 17.16
C GLY A 114 3.65 4.73 16.04
N ALA A 115 3.86 6.03 16.23
CA ALA A 115 3.52 7.02 15.22
C ALA A 115 4.47 6.91 14.02
N LEU A 116 3.88 6.79 12.83
CA LEU A 116 4.58 6.86 11.54
C LEU A 116 4.50 8.28 11.00
N SER A 117 5.61 8.80 10.50
CA SER A 117 5.65 10.09 9.82
C SER A 117 6.47 10.05 8.54
N ALA A 118 6.14 10.97 7.63
CA ALA A 118 6.91 11.25 6.42
C ALA A 118 7.20 12.76 6.35
N SER A 119 8.42 13.13 5.96
CA SER A 119 8.87 14.53 5.91
C SER A 119 9.85 14.78 4.75
N ILE A 120 9.94 16.03 4.31
CA ILE A 120 10.94 16.50 3.32
C ILE A 120 11.61 17.73 3.90
N ASP A 121 12.95 17.75 3.90
CA ASP A 121 13.75 18.84 4.47
C ASP A 121 13.33 19.24 5.91
N GLY A 122 12.86 18.27 6.69
CA GLY A 122 12.37 18.47 8.06
C GLY A 122 10.97 19.07 8.16
N VAL A 123 10.31 19.36 7.04
CA VAL A 123 8.89 19.72 6.98
C VAL A 123 8.07 18.44 6.95
N GLU A 124 7.25 18.24 7.96
CA GLU A 124 6.35 17.10 8.06
C GLU A 124 5.26 17.15 7.00
N LEU A 125 5.13 16.08 6.22
CA LEU A 125 4.07 15.92 5.22
C LEU A 125 2.83 15.29 5.85
N LEU A 126 3.02 14.17 6.57
CA LEU A 126 1.96 13.34 7.13
C LEU A 126 2.43 12.65 8.41
N VAL A 127 1.47 12.41 9.31
CA VAL A 127 1.63 11.55 10.49
C VAL A 127 0.42 10.64 10.61
N ALA A 128 0.68 9.35 10.76
CA ALA A 128 -0.30 8.35 11.18
C ALA A 128 0.04 7.95 12.63
N GLY A 129 -0.84 8.28 13.59
CA GLY A 129 -0.54 8.12 15.02
C GLY A 129 -0.47 6.66 15.47
N GLU A 130 -1.50 5.87 15.15
CA GLU A 130 -1.65 4.46 15.54
C GLU A 130 -2.31 3.68 14.39
N PRO A 131 -2.15 2.35 14.32
CA PRO A 131 -2.84 1.56 13.31
C PRO A 131 -4.35 1.54 13.59
N GLY A 132 -5.17 1.57 12.54
CA GLY A 132 -6.62 1.43 12.65
C GLY A 132 -7.05 0.02 13.05
N ALA A 133 -8.36 -0.21 13.14
CA ALA A 133 -8.92 -1.51 13.52
C ALA A 133 -8.53 -2.66 12.56
N SER A 134 -8.21 -2.36 11.30
CA SER A 134 -7.69 -3.33 10.33
C SER A 134 -6.20 -3.62 10.49
N GLY A 135 -5.53 -2.97 11.46
CA GLY A 135 -4.10 -3.07 11.69
C GLY A 135 -3.24 -2.19 10.78
N ILE A 136 -3.87 -1.31 10.01
CA ILE A 136 -3.22 -0.50 8.99
C ILE A 136 -3.03 0.92 9.50
N TYR A 137 -1.84 1.47 9.28
CA TYR A 137 -1.61 2.91 9.35
C TYR A 137 -2.14 3.55 8.08
N SER A 138 -2.96 4.59 8.25
CA SER A 138 -3.40 5.42 7.14
C SER A 138 -3.46 6.88 7.57
N ALA A 139 -2.75 7.74 6.85
CA ALA A 139 -2.93 9.18 6.94
C ALA A 139 -3.12 9.77 5.56
N LEU A 140 -4.09 10.68 5.46
CA LEU A 140 -4.38 11.44 4.24
C LEU A 140 -4.06 12.89 4.51
N GLY A 141 -3.38 13.52 3.56
CA GLY A 141 -3.15 14.96 3.64
C GLY A 141 -3.20 15.64 2.30
N THR A 142 -3.49 16.93 2.39
CA THR A 142 -3.44 17.88 1.30
C THR A 142 -2.28 18.81 1.61
N GLY A 143 -1.20 18.72 0.85
CA GLY A 143 0.04 19.44 1.13
C GLY A 143 0.81 19.73 -0.15
N ALA A 144 1.99 20.35 -0.03
CA ALA A 144 2.89 20.48 -1.16
C ALA A 144 3.22 19.06 -1.67
N ALA A 145 3.07 18.84 -2.98
CA ALA A 145 3.57 17.64 -3.62
C ALA A 145 5.07 17.53 -3.35
N PHE A 146 5.57 16.31 -3.19
CA PHE A 146 7.00 16.10 -3.35
C PHE A 146 7.32 16.17 -4.83
N GLU A 147 8.50 16.68 -5.16
CA GLU A 147 9.00 16.70 -6.53
C GLU A 147 9.91 15.50 -6.74
N ALA A 148 10.04 15.08 -8.00
CA ALA A 148 10.97 14.01 -8.35
C ALA A 148 12.41 14.38 -7.94
N GLY A 149 13.06 13.51 -7.18
CA GLY A 149 14.39 13.72 -6.64
C GLY A 149 14.43 14.24 -5.20
N ASP A 150 13.30 14.66 -4.62
CA ASP A 150 13.23 14.99 -3.20
C ASP A 150 13.59 13.77 -2.33
N VAL A 151 14.20 14.01 -1.18
CA VAL A 151 14.47 12.95 -0.20
C VAL A 151 13.35 12.95 0.83
N VAL A 152 12.50 11.93 0.76
CA VAL A 152 11.45 11.68 1.74
C VAL A 152 12.04 10.90 2.89
N ARG A 153 11.99 11.47 4.09
CA ARG A 153 12.37 10.79 5.32
C ARG A 153 11.15 10.21 6.03
N PHE A 154 11.16 8.90 6.21
CA PHE A 154 10.23 8.17 7.05
C PHE A 154 10.79 7.99 8.45
N ALA A 155 9.90 8.01 9.45
CA ALA A 155 10.24 7.67 10.82
C ALA A 155 9.08 6.95 11.52
N ALA A 156 9.43 6.04 12.43
CA ALA A 156 8.50 5.41 13.36
C ALA A 156 9.00 5.61 14.79
N THR A 157 8.11 5.95 15.73
CA THR A 157 8.49 6.16 17.13
C THR A 157 8.80 4.86 17.88
N GLY A 158 8.35 3.72 17.35
CA GLY A 158 8.51 2.39 17.92
C GLY A 158 7.41 2.00 18.91
N ALA A 159 7.05 0.72 18.89
CA ALA A 159 6.21 0.03 19.88
C ALA A 159 6.53 -1.48 19.85
N ASP A 160 5.65 -2.33 19.31
CA ASP A 160 5.93 -3.74 19.02
C ASP A 160 7.00 -3.91 17.93
N VAL A 161 6.98 -3.01 16.94
CA VAL A 161 8.05 -2.82 15.96
C VAL A 161 9.01 -1.78 16.53
N PRO A 162 10.32 -2.06 16.63
CA PRO A 162 11.29 -1.07 17.08
C PRO A 162 11.29 0.21 16.22
N ALA A 163 11.65 1.34 16.84
CA ALA A 163 11.79 2.61 16.12
C ALA A 163 12.78 2.48 14.95
N PHE A 164 12.45 3.12 13.82
CA PHE A 164 13.30 3.13 12.62
C PHE A 164 13.19 4.46 11.88
N SER A 165 14.14 4.70 10.98
CA SER A 165 14.07 5.77 9.99
C SER A 165 14.64 5.32 8.66
N ALA A 166 14.14 5.93 7.57
CA ALA A 166 14.55 5.62 6.22
C ALA A 166 14.51 6.86 5.35
N ASP A 167 15.46 6.97 4.41
CA ASP A 167 15.45 7.99 3.38
C ASP A 167 15.16 7.32 2.04
N VAL A 168 14.18 7.85 1.31
CA VAL A 168 13.79 7.36 -0.02
C VAL A 168 13.72 8.54 -0.98
N ILE A 169 14.31 8.37 -2.16
CA ILE A 169 14.27 9.39 -3.20
C ILE A 169 12.94 9.29 -3.93
N ALA A 170 12.17 10.38 -3.93
CA ALA A 170 10.90 10.46 -4.64
C ALA A 170 11.09 10.21 -6.15
N PRO A 171 10.35 9.27 -6.74
CA PRO A 171 10.37 9.05 -8.18
C PRO A 171 9.58 10.14 -8.91
N SER A 172 9.80 10.24 -10.22
CA SER A 172 8.86 10.93 -11.11
C SER A 172 7.76 9.99 -11.58
N ALA A 173 6.50 10.44 -11.60
CA ALA A 173 5.41 9.72 -12.26
C ALA A 173 5.79 9.30 -13.70
N PRO A 174 5.39 8.10 -14.16
CA PRO A 174 5.62 7.68 -15.53
C PRO A 174 4.89 8.59 -16.52
N ALA A 175 5.59 9.07 -17.54
CA ALA A 175 4.96 9.83 -18.63
C ALA A 175 4.21 8.87 -19.57
N ILE A 176 2.90 8.72 -19.36
CA ILE A 176 2.04 7.79 -20.10
C ILE A 176 0.66 8.39 -20.38
N THR A 177 0.08 8.02 -21.52
CA THR A 177 -1.34 8.25 -21.83
C THR A 177 -2.12 6.98 -21.52
N LEU A 178 -3.04 7.06 -20.56
CA LEU A 178 -3.87 5.91 -20.19
C LEU A 178 -5.06 5.75 -21.17
N PRO A 179 -5.36 4.52 -21.62
CA PRO A 179 -6.58 4.26 -22.37
C PRO A 179 -7.80 4.48 -21.48
N THR A 180 -8.94 4.83 -22.08
CA THR A 180 -10.25 4.89 -21.39
C THR A 180 -11.08 3.62 -21.60
N THR A 181 -10.68 2.80 -22.57
CA THR A 181 -11.34 1.54 -22.94
C THR A 181 -10.28 0.47 -23.13
N ILE A 182 -10.51 -0.72 -22.59
CA ILE A 182 -9.60 -1.88 -22.69
C ILE A 182 -10.42 -3.07 -23.18
N SER A 183 -9.97 -3.70 -24.26
CA SER A 183 -10.57 -4.95 -24.72
C SER A 183 -10.08 -6.13 -23.86
N ARG A 184 -10.98 -7.01 -23.44
CA ARG A 184 -10.66 -8.25 -22.71
C ARG A 184 -10.07 -9.33 -23.61
N ASP A 185 -10.40 -9.28 -24.90
CA ASP A 185 -10.00 -10.30 -25.89
C ASP A 185 -8.64 -10.01 -26.54
N ALA A 186 -8.04 -8.86 -26.21
CA ALA A 186 -6.79 -8.40 -26.81
C ALA A 186 -5.75 -8.04 -25.74
N PRO A 187 -4.44 -8.23 -26.02
CA PRO A 187 -3.41 -7.88 -25.06
C PRO A 187 -3.38 -6.37 -24.83
N LEU A 188 -3.40 -5.94 -23.57
CA LEU A 188 -3.22 -4.53 -23.22
C LEU A 188 -1.74 -4.23 -23.12
N THR A 189 -1.21 -3.41 -24.04
CA THR A 189 0.18 -2.94 -23.96
C THR A 189 0.22 -1.48 -23.53
N LEU A 190 1.00 -1.21 -22.48
CA LEU A 190 1.24 0.13 -21.95
C LEU A 190 2.72 0.46 -22.08
N THR A 191 3.02 1.69 -22.48
CA THR A 191 4.38 2.20 -22.68
C THR A 191 4.51 3.55 -21.99
N TRP A 192 5.60 3.79 -21.29
CA TRP A 192 5.89 5.04 -20.59
C TRP A 192 7.25 5.61 -20.99
N GLY A 193 7.41 6.92 -20.78
CA GLY A 193 8.70 7.60 -20.88
C GLY A 193 9.64 7.23 -19.73
N ALA A 194 10.88 7.73 -19.79
CA ALA A 194 11.84 7.52 -18.71
C ALA A 194 11.29 8.04 -17.36
N THR A 195 11.60 7.32 -16.29
CA THR A 195 11.33 7.70 -14.90
C THR A 195 12.59 7.45 -14.07
N THR A 196 12.74 8.16 -12.96
CA THR A 196 13.83 7.95 -11.98
C THR A 196 13.57 6.76 -11.04
N ALA A 197 12.41 6.13 -11.15
CA ALA A 197 12.00 5.00 -10.34
C ALA A 197 12.81 3.72 -10.62
N GLU A 198 12.79 2.80 -9.67
CA GLU A 198 13.38 1.46 -9.81
C GLU A 198 12.41 0.50 -10.51
N SER A 199 11.12 0.61 -10.15
CA SER A 199 10.06 -0.23 -10.70
C SER A 199 8.83 0.59 -11.08
N VAL A 200 8.04 0.03 -12.01
CA VAL A 200 6.72 0.54 -12.37
C VAL A 200 5.71 -0.58 -12.14
N GLN A 201 4.64 -0.25 -11.44
CA GLN A 201 3.48 -1.09 -11.31
C GLN A 201 2.39 -0.62 -12.26
N VAL A 202 1.81 -1.57 -12.98
CA VAL A 202 0.52 -1.39 -13.65
C VAL A 202 -0.52 -2.16 -12.87
N GLY A 203 -1.58 -1.49 -12.45
CA GLY A 203 -2.72 -2.10 -11.77
C GLY A 203 -4.02 -1.87 -12.52
N LEU A 204 -4.83 -2.92 -12.65
CA LEU A 204 -6.25 -2.85 -12.97
C LEU A 204 -6.99 -3.27 -11.71
N VAL A 205 -7.66 -2.34 -11.04
CA VAL A 205 -8.28 -2.58 -9.73
C VAL A 205 -9.79 -2.52 -9.87
N GLY A 206 -10.45 -3.60 -9.46
CA GLY A 206 -11.90 -3.71 -9.31
C GLY A 206 -12.31 -3.86 -7.83
N ALA A 207 -13.56 -4.22 -7.57
CA ALA A 207 -14.05 -4.42 -6.21
C ALA A 207 -13.53 -5.74 -5.63
N GLY A 208 -12.43 -5.67 -4.86
CA GLY A 208 -11.83 -6.83 -4.18
C GLY A 208 -10.97 -7.73 -5.07
N THR A 209 -10.78 -7.39 -6.34
CA THR A 209 -9.91 -8.12 -7.28
C THR A 209 -9.10 -7.17 -8.12
N GLY A 210 -8.00 -7.68 -8.68
CA GLY A 210 -7.20 -6.88 -9.59
C GLY A 210 -6.21 -7.69 -10.41
N VAL A 211 -5.68 -7.03 -11.44
CA VAL A 211 -4.49 -7.47 -12.14
C VAL A 211 -3.36 -6.51 -11.80
N ARG A 212 -2.20 -7.04 -11.44
CA ARG A 212 -1.02 -6.27 -11.10
C ARG A 212 0.16 -6.76 -11.89
N CYS A 213 0.88 -5.86 -12.53
CA CYS A 213 2.16 -6.15 -13.14
C CYS A 213 3.22 -5.28 -12.50
N ILE A 214 4.36 -5.85 -12.12
CA ILE A 214 5.50 -5.11 -11.59
C ILE A 214 6.69 -5.38 -12.49
N VAL A 215 7.23 -4.33 -13.10
CA VAL A 215 8.38 -4.46 -13.99
C VAL A 215 9.47 -3.46 -13.62
N PRO A 216 10.75 -3.73 -13.95
CA PRO A 216 11.79 -2.73 -13.85
C PRO A 216 11.41 -1.48 -14.65
N ALA A 217 11.55 -0.30 -14.05
CA ALA A 217 11.10 0.95 -14.66
C ALA A 217 11.80 1.25 -16.00
N ALA A 218 13.08 0.87 -16.10
CA ALA A 218 13.91 0.99 -17.30
C ALA A 218 13.39 0.20 -18.51
N ARG A 219 12.45 -0.74 -18.32
CA ARG A 219 11.84 -1.50 -19.42
C ARG A 219 10.98 -0.62 -20.32
N GLY A 220 10.34 0.41 -19.76
CA GLY A 220 9.53 1.38 -20.51
C GLY A 220 8.19 0.83 -21.04
N SER A 221 7.87 -0.45 -20.82
CA SER A 221 6.59 -1.04 -21.23
C SER A 221 6.23 -2.30 -20.44
N VAL A 222 4.93 -2.65 -20.48
CA VAL A 222 4.40 -3.94 -20.06
C VAL A 222 3.22 -4.34 -20.94
N THR A 223 3.02 -5.64 -21.11
CA THR A 223 1.85 -6.21 -21.80
C THR A 223 1.09 -7.10 -20.82
N VAL A 224 -0.18 -6.81 -20.61
CA VAL A 224 -1.11 -7.63 -19.82
C VAL A 224 -1.73 -8.67 -20.75
N ASP A 225 -1.63 -9.94 -20.36
CA ASP A 225 -2.20 -11.05 -21.13
C ASP A 225 -3.74 -10.99 -21.12
N PRO A 226 -4.42 -11.24 -22.26
CA PRO A 226 -5.88 -11.28 -22.34
C PRO A 226 -6.52 -12.22 -21.32
N ALA A 227 -5.87 -13.33 -20.96
CA ALA A 227 -6.40 -14.27 -19.98
C ALA A 227 -6.56 -13.62 -18.59
N LEU A 228 -5.67 -12.70 -18.22
CA LEU A 228 -5.79 -11.93 -16.98
C LEU A 228 -6.91 -10.88 -17.08
N LEU A 229 -7.10 -10.28 -18.25
CA LEU A 229 -8.16 -9.30 -18.51
C LEU A 229 -9.56 -9.93 -18.62
N ALA A 230 -9.62 -11.20 -19.02
CA ALA A 230 -10.85 -11.98 -19.14
C ALA A 230 -11.43 -12.39 -17.77
N SER A 231 -10.72 -12.14 -16.66
CA SER A 231 -11.26 -12.37 -15.33
C SER A 231 -12.57 -11.59 -15.13
N GLU A 232 -13.66 -12.32 -14.89
CA GLU A 232 -14.97 -11.73 -14.57
C GLU A 232 -14.90 -10.84 -13.33
N ALA A 233 -13.86 -11.01 -12.51
CA ALA A 233 -13.69 -10.29 -11.27
C ALA A 233 -13.35 -8.81 -11.49
N LEU A 234 -12.71 -8.45 -12.60
CA LEU A 234 -12.55 -7.06 -13.00
C LEU A 234 -13.93 -6.52 -13.40
N GLY A 235 -14.68 -5.93 -12.46
CA GLY A 235 -16.04 -5.45 -12.68
C GLY A 235 -16.15 -4.27 -13.65
N SER A 236 -17.35 -3.72 -13.81
CA SER A 236 -17.62 -2.60 -14.73
C SER A 236 -16.97 -1.27 -14.30
N ASN A 237 -16.51 -1.17 -13.06
CA ASN A 237 -15.87 0.03 -12.49
C ASN A 237 -14.39 -0.28 -12.22
N THR A 238 -13.63 -0.49 -13.30
CA THR A 238 -12.19 -0.77 -13.19
C THR A 238 -11.40 0.54 -13.22
N LEU A 239 -10.40 0.63 -12.36
CA LEU A 239 -9.43 1.72 -12.35
C LEU A 239 -8.11 1.21 -12.89
N LEU A 240 -7.59 1.86 -13.94
CA LEU A 240 -6.22 1.62 -14.40
C LEU A 240 -5.30 2.61 -13.69
N ASN A 241 -4.27 2.09 -13.01
CA ASN A 241 -3.20 2.88 -12.42
C ASN A 241 -1.84 2.45 -12.96
N VAL A 242 -0.96 3.44 -13.16
CA VAL A 242 0.44 3.23 -13.53
C VAL A 242 1.28 4.06 -12.58
N THR A 243 2.02 3.37 -11.72
CA THR A 243 2.68 3.96 -10.55
C THR A 243 4.16 3.60 -10.56
N ALA A 244 5.02 4.60 -10.39
CA ALA A 244 6.46 4.45 -10.23
C ALA A 244 6.82 4.31 -8.75
N PHE A 245 7.79 3.44 -8.43
CA PHE A 245 8.26 3.21 -7.06
C PHE A 245 9.77 3.33 -6.96
N THR A 246 10.22 3.99 -5.89
CA THR A 246 11.58 3.85 -5.34
C THR A 246 11.46 3.20 -3.97
N THR A 247 12.31 2.22 -3.69
CA THR A 247 12.22 1.42 -2.47
C THR A 247 13.56 1.43 -1.74
N THR A 248 13.52 1.33 -0.42
CA THR A 248 14.67 0.98 0.39
C THR A 248 14.27 -0.08 1.42
N GLU A 249 15.18 -0.99 1.71
CA GLU A 249 14.97 -2.00 2.74
C GLU A 249 15.59 -1.55 4.06
N VAL A 250 14.84 -1.68 5.15
CA VAL A 250 15.28 -1.34 6.52
C VAL A 250 15.06 -2.53 7.43
N VAL A 251 15.95 -2.71 8.41
CA VAL A 251 15.78 -3.70 9.47
C VAL A 251 15.47 -2.98 10.78
N ALA A 252 14.38 -3.36 11.43
CA ALA A 252 13.95 -2.84 12.73
C ALA A 252 13.74 -4.00 13.70
N GLY A 253 14.79 -4.35 14.46
CA GLY A 253 14.79 -5.60 15.25
C GLY A 253 14.68 -6.82 14.35
N ASP A 254 13.63 -7.62 14.55
CA ASP A 254 13.37 -8.84 13.76
C ASP A 254 12.49 -8.58 12.51
N TYR A 255 12.14 -7.32 12.22
CA TYR A 255 11.34 -6.96 11.05
C TYR A 255 12.24 -6.58 9.87
N ALA A 256 11.96 -7.19 8.72
CA ALA A 256 12.43 -6.72 7.43
C ALA A 256 11.38 -5.79 6.81
N LEU A 257 11.72 -4.52 6.62
CA LEU A 257 10.81 -3.46 6.18
C LEU A 257 11.11 -3.06 4.74
N ASP A 258 10.06 -2.98 3.93
CA ASP A 258 10.07 -2.33 2.62
C ASP A 258 9.52 -0.91 2.80
N VAL A 259 10.35 0.11 2.60
CA VAL A 259 9.96 1.52 2.72
C VAL A 259 10.01 2.16 1.34
N SER A 260 8.89 2.71 0.89
CA SER A 260 8.72 3.14 -0.50
C SER A 260 8.11 4.52 -0.63
N VAL A 261 8.48 5.21 -1.72
CA VAL A 261 7.79 6.41 -2.20
C VAL A 261 7.29 6.11 -3.60
N SER A 262 6.05 6.50 -3.88
CA SER A 262 5.44 6.24 -5.17
C SER A 262 4.68 7.44 -5.73
N ASP A 263 4.77 7.61 -7.04
CA ASP A 263 4.10 8.66 -7.79
C ASP A 263 3.51 8.07 -9.07
N GLY A 264 2.31 8.48 -9.45
CA GLY A 264 1.58 7.76 -10.49
C GLY A 264 0.39 8.49 -11.07
N VAL A 265 -0.14 7.88 -12.13
CA VAL A 265 -1.32 8.35 -12.84
C VAL A 265 -2.38 7.27 -12.85
N SER A 266 -3.63 7.70 -12.90
CA SER A 266 -4.77 6.79 -12.89
C SER A 266 -5.93 7.33 -13.71
N ALA A 267 -6.69 6.43 -14.32
CA ALA A 267 -7.92 6.76 -15.02
C ALA A 267 -8.96 5.63 -14.83
N PRO A 268 -10.25 5.98 -14.72
CA PRO A 268 -11.30 4.98 -14.85
C PRO A 268 -11.29 4.41 -16.28
N VAL A 269 -11.54 3.12 -16.40
CA VAL A 269 -11.54 2.42 -17.70
C VAL A 269 -12.78 1.55 -17.85
N THR A 270 -13.31 1.53 -19.07
CA THR A 270 -14.36 0.58 -19.46
C THR A 270 -13.69 -0.68 -20.01
N LEU A 271 -14.12 -1.85 -19.52
CA LEU A 271 -13.69 -3.14 -20.07
C LEU A 271 -14.72 -3.64 -21.08
N GLU A 272 -14.27 -3.96 -22.30
CA GLU A 272 -15.09 -4.40 -23.43
C GLU A 272 -14.73 -5.81 -23.91
#